data_AF-A0A2T1GAQ7-F1
#
_entry.id   AF-A0A2T1GAQ7-F1
#
_cell.length_a   1.000
_cell.length_b   1.000
_cell.length_c   1.000
_cell.angle_alpha   90.00
_cell.angle_beta   90.00
_cell.angle_gamma   90.00
#
_symmetry.space_group_name_H-M   'P 1'
#
loop_
_entity.id
_entity.type
_entity.pdbx_description
1 polymer ?
#
loop_
_entity_poly.entity_id
_entity_poly.type
_entity_poly.pdbx_seq_one_letter_code
_entity_poly.pdbx_strand_id
1 'polypeptide(L)'
;AYLMEAADDICYALIDLEDGIEMGFITYDEAIDILNIVFDFDRIPPLHSSCKGNELLGRQIAIARGKAMNILIEGVVDTFVKQKDALLHGNFIYDDLIDACGGRIKECVTLAKDTAKHKIFNDPRKIQIEVGSHATIDILLDAFITAAYNLIVCKDGEDLTVGVASPLENRHGKLLAMMGGHQPQPDWSLHHAYMHILDFISGITDRQAVNITKQIDAMKCR
;
A
#
# COMPACT_ATOMS: atom_id res chain seq x y z
N ALA A 1 -13.53 -7.43 11.37
CA ALA A 1 -13.24 -6.63 10.16
C ALA A 1 -13.57 -5.17 10.41
N TYR A 2 -14.85 -4.79 10.59
CA TYR A 2 -15.29 -3.38 10.73
C TYR A 2 -14.47 -2.45 11.65
N LEU A 3 -14.16 -2.86 12.89
CA LEU A 3 -13.36 -2.00 13.78
C LEU A 3 -11.91 -1.83 13.31
N MET A 4 -11.33 -2.86 12.69
CA MET A 4 -9.98 -2.81 12.14
C MET A 4 -9.93 -1.87 10.94
N GLU A 5 -10.91 -1.95 10.04
CA GLU A 5 -11.07 -1.08 8.88
C GLU A 5 -11.29 0.38 9.30
N ALA A 6 -12.18 0.64 10.26
CA ALA A 6 -12.40 2.00 10.76
C ALA A 6 -11.15 2.57 11.45
N ALA A 7 -10.37 1.74 12.16
CA ALA A 7 -9.11 2.17 12.73
C ALA A 7 -8.09 2.53 11.64
N ASP A 8 -8.00 1.72 10.58
CA ASP A 8 -7.14 1.95 9.42
C ASP A 8 -7.49 3.27 8.72
N ASP A 9 -8.78 3.49 8.43
CA ASP A 9 -9.28 4.70 7.79
C ASP A 9 -8.98 5.96 8.60
N ILE A 10 -9.17 5.93 9.91
CA ILE A 10 -8.87 7.06 10.79
C ILE A 10 -7.36 7.33 10.80
N CYS A 11 -6.53 6.28 10.88
CA CYS A 11 -5.08 6.43 10.90
C CYS A 11 -4.58 7.06 9.61
N TYR A 12 -4.96 6.51 8.45
CA TYR A 12 -4.55 7.07 7.16
C TYR A 12 -5.09 8.48 6.94
N ALA A 13 -6.35 8.76 7.31
CA ALA A 13 -6.92 10.10 7.18
C ALA A 13 -6.10 11.16 7.94
N LEU A 14 -5.64 10.86 9.16
CA LEU A 14 -4.96 11.84 10.00
C LEU A 14 -3.44 11.87 9.82
N ILE A 15 -2.81 10.73 9.53
CA ILE A 15 -1.35 10.63 9.33
C ILE A 15 -0.98 11.20 7.96
N ASP A 16 -1.72 10.86 6.90
CA ASP A 16 -1.42 11.37 5.56
C ASP A 16 -1.60 12.90 5.48
N LEU A 17 -2.47 13.48 6.31
CA LEU A 17 -2.57 14.94 6.46
C LEU A 17 -1.29 15.55 7.04
N GLU A 18 -0.69 14.93 8.05
CA GLU A 18 0.58 15.38 8.64
C GLU A 18 1.72 15.24 7.63
N ASP A 19 1.85 14.08 7.01
CA ASP A 19 2.87 13.83 5.99
C ASP A 19 2.71 14.80 4.82
N GLY A 20 1.48 15.08 4.41
CA GLY A 20 1.16 16.06 3.38
C GLY A 20 1.61 17.48 3.73
N ILE A 21 1.56 17.88 5.00
CA ILE A 21 2.10 19.17 5.47
C ILE A 21 3.63 19.15 5.43
N GLU A 22 4.26 18.09 5.95
CA GLU A 22 5.73 17.98 5.98
C GLU A 22 6.34 17.99 4.57
N MET A 23 5.65 17.38 3.61
CA MET A 23 6.04 17.36 2.21
C MET A 23 5.69 18.65 1.45
N GLY A 24 4.94 19.57 2.07
CA GLY A 24 4.52 20.84 1.49
C GLY A 24 3.38 20.74 0.47
N PHE A 25 2.64 19.62 0.46
CA PHE A 25 1.48 19.42 -0.41
C PHE A 25 0.20 19.99 0.18
N ILE A 26 0.09 20.00 1.51
CA ILE A 26 -1.08 20.45 2.26
C ILE A 26 -0.66 21.65 3.10
N THR A 27 -1.44 22.73 3.04
CA THR A 27 -1.16 23.91 3.85
C THR A 27 -1.67 23.73 5.28
N TYR A 28 -1.15 24.52 6.22
CA TYR A 28 -1.66 24.53 7.59
C TYR A 28 -3.15 24.89 7.63
N ASP A 29 -3.57 25.87 6.83
CA ASP A 29 -4.97 26.32 6.79
C ASP A 29 -5.91 25.20 6.30
N GLU A 30 -5.51 24.45 5.27
CA GLU A 30 -6.31 23.33 4.77
C GLU A 30 -6.47 22.22 5.81
N ALA A 31 -5.39 21.87 6.51
CA ALA A 31 -5.46 20.89 7.58
C ALA A 31 -6.31 21.38 8.76
N ILE A 32 -6.22 22.68 9.09
CA ILE A 32 -7.05 23.30 10.13
C ILE A 32 -8.53 23.24 9.76
N ASP A 33 -8.89 23.56 8.52
CA ASP A 33 -10.27 23.50 8.03
C ASP A 33 -10.86 22.10 8.15
N ILE A 34 -10.08 21.06 7.79
CA ILE A 34 -10.50 19.66 7.92
C ILE A 34 -10.68 19.27 9.38
N LEU A 35 -9.68 19.58 10.23
CA LEU A 35 -9.75 19.25 11.66
C LEU A 35 -10.89 20.00 12.37
N ASN A 36 -11.24 21.20 11.90
CA ASN A 36 -12.34 22.02 12.40
C ASN A 36 -13.73 21.37 12.30
N ILE A 37 -13.91 20.43 11.36
CA ILE A 37 -15.15 19.66 11.21
C ILE A 37 -15.47 18.90 12.50
N VAL A 38 -14.44 18.33 13.14
CA VAL A 38 -14.56 17.54 14.37
C VAL A 38 -14.05 18.26 15.61
N PHE A 39 -13.25 19.30 15.50
CA PHE A 39 -12.67 19.94 16.66
C PHE A 39 -12.47 21.43 16.45
N ASP A 40 -13.06 22.25 17.31
CA ASP A 40 -12.88 23.70 17.31
C ASP A 40 -11.41 24.07 17.60
N PHE A 41 -10.65 24.40 16.55
CA PHE A 41 -9.21 24.64 16.58
C PHE A 41 -8.83 25.81 17.50
N ASP A 42 -9.73 26.78 17.67
CA ASP A 42 -9.52 27.93 18.57
C ASP A 42 -9.51 27.51 20.05
N ARG A 43 -9.94 26.29 20.38
CA ARG A 43 -9.85 25.72 21.75
C ARG A 43 -8.50 25.10 22.06
N ILE A 44 -7.51 25.21 21.17
CA ILE A 44 -6.14 24.80 21.49
C ILE A 44 -5.56 25.83 22.45
N PRO A 45 -5.14 25.44 23.67
CA PRO A 45 -4.55 26.38 24.60
C PRO A 45 -3.31 27.05 23.99
N PRO A 46 -3.03 28.31 24.34
CA PRO A 46 -1.82 28.99 23.89
C PRO A 46 -0.59 28.17 24.32
N LEU A 47 0.29 27.90 23.37
CA LEU A 47 1.54 27.21 23.61
C LEU A 47 2.58 28.16 24.20
N HIS A 48 3.69 27.59 24.67
CA HIS A 48 4.78 28.36 25.28
C HIS A 48 5.24 29.49 24.35
N SER A 49 5.48 30.68 24.91
CA SER A 49 5.77 31.92 24.18
C SER A 49 7.04 31.89 23.31
N SER A 50 7.87 30.86 23.48
CA SER A 50 9.04 30.60 22.64
C SER A 50 8.69 29.98 21.28
N CYS A 51 7.55 29.30 21.15
CA CYS A 51 7.12 28.72 19.87
C CYS A 51 6.57 29.81 18.96
N LYS A 52 7.10 29.92 17.74
CA LYS A 52 6.70 30.96 16.77
C LYS A 52 6.62 30.40 15.36
N GLY A 53 5.83 31.05 14.51
CA GLY A 53 5.70 30.70 13.09
C GLY A 53 5.28 29.24 12.89
N ASN A 54 5.93 28.56 11.95
CA ASN A 54 5.61 27.18 11.59
C ASN A 54 5.79 26.18 12.74
N GLU A 55 6.73 26.43 13.68
CA GLU A 55 6.87 25.55 14.85
C GLU A 55 5.64 25.60 15.76
N LEU A 56 5.05 26.78 15.90
CA LEU A 56 3.80 26.95 16.65
C LEU A 56 2.65 26.22 15.96
N LEU A 57 2.47 26.44 14.67
CA LEU A 57 1.40 25.82 13.88
C LEU A 57 1.53 24.29 13.84
N GLY A 58 2.73 23.76 13.64
CA GLY A 58 2.96 22.31 13.66
C GLY A 58 2.58 21.68 14.99
N ARG A 59 2.92 22.31 16.11
CA ARG A 59 2.50 21.83 17.44
C ARG A 59 0.98 21.93 17.64
N GLN A 60 0.35 22.99 17.16
CA GLN A 60 -1.11 23.12 17.24
C GLN A 60 -1.80 22.03 16.40
N ILE A 61 -1.31 21.75 15.19
CA ILE A 61 -1.82 20.64 14.36
C ILE A 61 -1.65 19.30 15.06
N ALA A 62 -0.50 19.01 15.66
CA ALA A 62 -0.30 17.76 16.39
C ALA A 62 -1.31 17.60 17.55
N ILE A 63 -1.61 18.69 18.28
CA ILE A 63 -2.63 18.68 19.34
C ILE A 63 -4.03 18.48 18.75
N ALA A 64 -4.37 19.22 17.70
CA ALA A 64 -5.64 19.12 17.01
C ALA A 64 -5.88 17.70 16.48
N ARG A 65 -4.86 17.08 15.88
CA ARG A 65 -4.89 15.69 15.42
C ARG A 65 -5.15 14.72 16.56
N GLY A 66 -4.47 14.85 17.70
CA GLY A 66 -4.73 14.01 18.87
C GLY A 66 -6.17 14.14 19.40
N LYS A 67 -6.73 15.36 19.38
CA LYS A 67 -8.12 15.58 19.76
C LYS A 67 -9.11 15.04 18.73
N ALA A 68 -8.86 15.25 17.44
CA ALA A 68 -9.65 14.71 16.35
C ALA A 68 -9.66 13.17 16.40
N MET A 69 -8.51 12.54 16.58
CA MET A 69 -8.36 11.09 16.75
C MET A 69 -9.30 10.56 17.84
N ASN A 70 -9.30 11.17 19.02
CA ASN A 70 -10.18 10.76 20.12
C ASN A 70 -11.67 10.88 19.74
N ILE A 71 -12.07 11.99 19.12
CA ILE A 71 -13.47 12.22 18.72
C ILE A 71 -13.92 11.21 17.66
N LEU A 72 -13.05 10.91 16.68
CA LEU A 72 -13.33 9.93 15.63
C LEU A 72 -13.47 8.52 16.23
N ILE A 73 -12.55 8.12 17.11
CA ILE A 73 -12.61 6.82 17.80
C ILE A 73 -13.89 6.71 18.63
N GLU A 74 -14.21 7.71 19.45
CA GLU A 74 -15.41 7.70 20.29
C GLU A 74 -16.68 7.52 19.44
N GLY A 75 -16.79 8.25 18.33
CA GLY A 75 -17.96 8.13 17.47
C GLY A 75 -18.04 6.82 16.69
N VAL A 76 -16.90 6.22 16.30
CA VAL A 76 -16.87 4.86 15.74
C VAL A 76 -17.29 3.83 16.77
N VAL A 77 -16.79 3.92 18.00
CA VAL A 77 -17.15 3.01 19.09
C VAL A 77 -18.65 3.11 19.40
N ASP A 78 -19.18 4.32 19.52
CA ASP A 78 -20.61 4.57 19.74
C ASP A 78 -21.46 3.99 18.61
N THR A 79 -21.05 4.18 17.37
CA THR A 79 -21.75 3.65 16.19
C THR A 79 -21.70 2.14 16.15
N PHE A 80 -20.55 1.54 16.43
CA PHE A 80 -20.40 0.09 16.51
C PHE A 80 -21.31 -0.52 17.58
N VAL A 81 -21.38 0.08 18.76
CA VAL A 81 -22.27 -0.37 19.83
C VAL A 81 -23.74 -0.26 19.42
N LYS A 82 -24.14 0.86 18.79
CA LYS A 82 -25.51 1.04 18.27
C LYS A 82 -25.88 0.03 17.19
N GLN A 83 -24.93 -0.35 16.35
CA GLN A 83 -25.13 -1.26 15.22
C GLN A 83 -24.82 -2.74 15.54
N LYS A 84 -24.47 -3.05 16.80
CA LYS A 84 -24.02 -4.37 17.24
C LYS A 84 -24.97 -5.49 16.81
N ASP A 85 -26.27 -5.32 17.01
CA ASP A 85 -27.24 -6.37 16.68
C ASP A 85 -27.34 -6.55 15.16
N ALA A 86 -27.35 -5.48 14.38
CA ALA A 86 -27.34 -5.57 12.91
C ALA A 86 -26.09 -6.30 12.41
N LEU A 87 -24.92 -5.99 12.99
CA LEU A 87 -23.66 -6.65 12.67
C LEU A 87 -23.68 -8.15 13.00
N LEU A 88 -24.18 -8.53 14.19
CA LEU A 88 -24.22 -9.93 14.62
C LEU A 88 -25.20 -10.79 13.80
N HIS A 89 -26.27 -10.19 13.30
CA HIS A 89 -27.27 -10.89 12.48
C HIS A 89 -26.99 -10.78 10.98
N GLY A 90 -25.90 -10.14 10.56
CA GLY A 90 -25.57 -9.96 9.13
C GLY A 90 -26.52 -8.99 8.39
N ASN A 91 -27.20 -8.10 9.13
CA ASN A 91 -28.15 -7.11 8.61
C ASN A 91 -27.56 -5.70 8.59
N PHE A 92 -26.23 -5.56 8.65
CA PHE A 92 -25.57 -4.26 8.56
C PHE A 92 -25.66 -3.73 7.12
N ILE A 93 -26.28 -2.57 6.95
CA ILE A 93 -26.66 -2.02 5.64
C ILE A 93 -25.65 -1.02 5.06
N TYR A 94 -24.72 -0.56 5.88
CA TYR A 94 -23.70 0.41 5.49
C TYR A 94 -22.48 -0.32 4.94
N ASP A 95 -21.71 0.37 4.11
CA ASP A 95 -20.48 -0.19 3.55
C ASP A 95 -19.45 -0.46 4.65
N ASP A 96 -19.27 0.51 5.55
CA ASP A 96 -18.33 0.44 6.68
C ASP A 96 -18.85 1.21 7.92
N LEU A 97 -18.05 1.26 8.99
CA LEU A 97 -18.44 1.97 10.22
C LEU A 97 -18.34 3.50 10.10
N ILE A 98 -17.44 4.03 9.27
CA ILE A 98 -17.32 5.47 9.06
C ILE A 98 -18.55 5.99 8.31
N ASP A 99 -19.03 5.24 7.32
CA ASP A 99 -20.29 5.50 6.63
C ASP A 99 -21.47 5.48 7.61
N ALA A 100 -21.53 4.46 8.47
CA ALA A 100 -22.55 4.35 9.50
C ALA A 100 -22.50 5.46 10.57
N CYS A 101 -21.32 6.05 10.85
CA CYS A 101 -21.20 7.19 11.76
C CYS A 101 -21.94 8.41 11.20
N GLY A 102 -21.81 8.64 9.88
CA GLY A 102 -22.35 9.80 9.21
C GLY A 102 -21.82 11.14 9.75
N GLY A 103 -22.49 12.21 9.33
CA GLY A 103 -22.24 13.58 9.79
C GLY A 103 -20.75 13.99 9.74
N ARG A 104 -20.33 14.74 10.77
CA ARG A 104 -18.97 15.28 10.88
C ARG A 104 -17.85 14.24 10.92
N ILE A 105 -18.13 13.03 11.39
CA ILE A 105 -17.11 11.96 11.45
C ILE A 105 -16.81 11.48 10.03
N LYS A 106 -17.87 11.08 9.31
CA LYS A 106 -17.76 10.68 7.92
C LYS A 106 -17.15 11.80 7.08
N GLU A 107 -17.64 13.03 7.26
CA GLU A 107 -17.17 14.21 6.52
C GLU A 107 -15.68 14.47 6.73
N CYS A 108 -15.22 14.48 7.99
CA CYS A 108 -13.81 14.71 8.32
C CYS A 108 -12.90 13.63 7.71
N VAL A 109 -13.25 12.35 7.88
CA VAL A 109 -12.43 11.24 7.36
C VAL A 109 -12.41 11.24 5.83
N THR A 110 -13.57 11.44 5.20
CA THR A 110 -13.68 11.48 3.73
C THR A 110 -12.87 12.64 3.16
N LEU A 111 -13.05 13.85 3.70
CA LEU A 111 -12.35 15.03 3.18
C LEU A 111 -10.84 14.95 3.42
N ALA A 112 -10.41 14.42 4.56
CA ALA A 112 -8.99 14.18 4.84
C ALA A 112 -8.37 13.23 3.81
N LYS A 113 -9.00 12.06 3.59
CA LYS A 113 -8.55 11.07 2.60
C LYS A 113 -8.54 11.64 1.19
N ASP A 114 -9.59 12.35 0.78
CA ASP A 114 -9.68 12.95 -0.55
C ASP A 114 -8.63 14.04 -0.75
N THR A 115 -8.40 14.89 0.26
CA THR A 115 -7.37 15.95 0.19
C THR A 115 -5.98 15.34 0.06
N ALA A 116 -5.64 14.39 0.93
CA ALA A 116 -4.39 13.64 0.84
C ALA A 116 -4.26 12.95 -0.52
N LYS A 117 -5.32 12.27 -0.98
CA LYS A 117 -5.34 11.58 -2.28
C LYS A 117 -5.04 12.54 -3.43
N HIS A 118 -5.78 13.63 -3.53
CA HIS A 118 -5.65 14.56 -4.64
C HIS A 118 -4.33 15.33 -4.66
N LYS A 119 -3.74 15.63 -3.49
CA LYS A 119 -2.54 16.45 -3.40
C LYS A 119 -1.24 15.67 -3.28
N ILE A 120 -1.25 14.54 -2.61
CA ILE A 120 -0.06 13.70 -2.41
C ILE A 120 0.13 12.73 -3.58
N PHE A 121 -0.95 12.20 -4.18
CA PHE A 121 -0.84 11.17 -5.22
C PHE A 121 -0.52 11.74 -6.61
N ASN A 122 -0.84 13.01 -6.87
CA ASN A 122 -0.56 13.65 -8.16
C ASN A 122 0.85 14.25 -8.27
N ASP A 123 1.75 14.01 -7.29
CA ASP A 123 3.13 14.50 -7.36
C ASP A 123 3.92 13.75 -8.45
N PRO A 124 4.64 14.47 -9.34
CA PRO A 124 5.42 13.85 -10.41
C PRO A 124 6.46 12.82 -9.93
N ARG A 125 7.02 12.97 -8.72
CA ARG A 125 7.98 11.99 -8.17
C ARG A 125 7.27 10.70 -7.81
N LYS A 126 6.04 10.78 -7.28
CA LYS A 126 5.24 9.58 -6.99
C LYS A 126 4.85 8.85 -8.27
N ILE A 127 4.42 9.57 -9.30
CA ILE A 127 4.15 8.99 -10.63
C ILE A 127 5.41 8.28 -11.16
N GLN A 128 6.59 8.89 -11.03
CA GLN A 128 7.85 8.28 -11.46
C GLN A 128 8.18 7.00 -10.69
N ILE A 129 7.93 6.98 -9.37
CA ILE A 129 8.11 5.80 -8.52
C ILE A 129 7.12 4.70 -8.93
N GLU A 130 5.84 5.04 -9.14
CA GLU A 130 4.81 4.10 -9.56
C GLU A 130 5.15 3.46 -10.91
N VAL A 131 5.54 4.26 -11.91
CA VAL A 131 6.00 3.75 -13.22
C VAL A 131 7.20 2.82 -13.07
N GLY A 132 8.18 3.18 -12.23
CA GLY A 132 9.33 2.32 -11.94
C GLY A 132 8.95 1.01 -11.25
N SER A 133 7.98 1.05 -10.33
CA SER A 133 7.48 -0.13 -9.62
C SER A 133 6.72 -1.07 -10.56
N HIS A 134 5.86 -0.55 -11.43
CA HIS A 134 5.15 -1.32 -12.44
C HIS A 134 6.11 -2.01 -13.39
N ALA A 135 7.07 -1.27 -13.95
CA ALA A 135 8.10 -1.84 -14.82
C ALA A 135 8.93 -2.92 -14.11
N THR A 136 9.23 -2.73 -12.82
CA THR A 136 9.96 -3.73 -12.02
C THR A 136 9.16 -5.02 -11.90
N ILE A 137 7.87 -4.93 -11.56
CA ILE A 137 6.99 -6.09 -11.40
C ILE A 137 6.76 -6.79 -12.74
N ASP A 138 6.58 -6.04 -13.84
CA ASP A 138 6.44 -6.61 -15.19
C ASP A 138 7.67 -7.44 -15.59
N ILE A 139 8.89 -6.91 -15.36
CA ILE A 139 10.12 -7.64 -15.69
C ILE A 139 10.25 -8.92 -14.85
N LEU A 140 9.92 -8.86 -13.56
CA LEU A 140 9.95 -10.02 -12.69
C LEU A 140 8.94 -11.08 -13.15
N LEU A 141 7.70 -10.69 -13.34
CA LEU A 141 6.63 -11.60 -13.79
C LEU A 141 6.99 -12.24 -15.13
N ASP A 142 7.35 -11.45 -16.14
CA ASP A 142 7.74 -11.93 -17.47
C ASP A 142 8.86 -12.98 -17.38
N ALA A 143 9.91 -12.69 -16.62
CA ALA A 143 11.05 -13.59 -16.49
C ALA A 143 10.68 -14.90 -15.77
N PHE A 144 10.06 -14.83 -14.58
CA PHE A 144 9.80 -16.01 -13.76
C PHE A 144 8.67 -16.87 -14.33
N ILE A 145 7.59 -16.25 -14.83
CA ILE A 145 6.46 -16.97 -15.46
C ILE A 145 6.95 -17.70 -16.72
N THR A 146 7.76 -17.06 -17.55
CA THR A 146 8.35 -17.69 -18.75
C THR A 146 9.26 -18.86 -18.36
N ALA A 147 10.08 -18.71 -17.33
CA ALA A 147 10.96 -19.78 -16.87
C ALA A 147 10.18 -20.99 -16.34
N ALA A 148 9.11 -20.77 -15.54
CA ALA A 148 8.26 -21.87 -15.08
C ALA A 148 7.44 -22.52 -16.20
N TYR A 149 6.95 -21.73 -17.16
CA TYR A 149 6.28 -22.27 -18.34
C TYR A 149 7.20 -23.22 -19.10
N ASN A 150 8.45 -22.80 -19.36
CA ASN A 150 9.42 -23.64 -20.05
C ASN A 150 9.80 -24.89 -19.25
N LEU A 151 9.89 -24.81 -17.92
CA LEU A 151 10.15 -25.97 -17.06
C LEU A 151 9.04 -27.03 -17.14
N ILE A 152 7.79 -26.59 -17.22
CA ILE A 152 6.62 -27.48 -17.06
C ILE A 152 6.07 -27.95 -18.41
N VAL A 153 5.96 -27.04 -19.38
CA VAL A 153 5.30 -27.28 -20.67
C VAL A 153 6.29 -27.65 -21.76
N CYS A 154 7.45 -26.97 -21.81
CA CYS A 154 8.46 -27.21 -22.83
C CYS A 154 9.43 -28.35 -22.47
N LYS A 155 8.99 -29.31 -21.63
CA LYS A 155 9.80 -30.45 -21.16
C LYS A 155 10.40 -31.30 -22.28
N ASP A 156 9.75 -31.31 -23.45
CA ASP A 156 10.09 -32.17 -24.57
C ASP A 156 10.18 -31.34 -25.86
N GLY A 157 11.38 -30.83 -26.14
CA GLY A 157 11.82 -30.61 -27.51
C GLY A 157 12.56 -31.84 -27.99
N GLU A 158 11.84 -32.76 -28.62
CA GLU A 158 12.39 -33.80 -29.50
C GLU A 158 13.21 -33.15 -30.63
N ASP A 159 14.50 -32.87 -30.39
CA ASP A 159 15.62 -32.96 -31.35
C ASP A 159 16.92 -32.46 -30.67
N LEU A 160 17.36 -33.17 -29.63
CA LEU A 160 18.73 -33.07 -29.10
C LEU A 160 19.59 -34.20 -29.65
N THR A 161 19.75 -34.24 -30.98
CA THR A 161 20.99 -34.76 -31.53
C THR A 161 22.11 -33.75 -31.22
N VAL A 162 23.05 -34.18 -30.39
CA VAL A 162 24.38 -33.58 -30.17
C VAL A 162 24.44 -32.39 -29.19
N GLY A 163 24.57 -32.71 -27.90
CA GLY A 163 25.76 -32.30 -27.14
C GLY A 163 25.96 -30.84 -26.75
N VAL A 164 24.94 -29.97 -26.77
CA VAL A 164 25.03 -28.63 -26.18
C VAL A 164 23.72 -28.32 -25.47
N ALA A 165 23.70 -28.41 -24.13
CA ALA A 165 22.61 -27.84 -23.33
C ALA A 165 22.44 -26.38 -23.75
N SER A 166 21.25 -26.02 -24.22
CA SER A 166 21.06 -24.72 -24.85
C SER A 166 21.42 -23.61 -23.83
N PRO A 167 22.02 -22.49 -24.26
CA PRO A 167 22.29 -21.36 -23.37
C PRO A 167 21.02 -20.84 -22.67
N LEU A 168 19.84 -21.12 -23.22
CA LEU A 168 18.52 -20.72 -22.75
C LEU A 168 18.02 -21.58 -21.57
N GLU A 169 18.20 -22.91 -21.63
CA GLU A 169 17.88 -23.83 -20.52
C GLU A 169 18.70 -23.50 -19.26
N ASN A 170 19.95 -23.09 -19.43
CA ASN A 170 20.82 -22.64 -18.35
C ASN A 170 20.39 -21.29 -17.73
N ARG A 171 19.66 -20.44 -18.46
CA ARG A 171 19.20 -19.13 -17.96
C ARG A 171 17.92 -19.28 -17.13
N HIS A 172 16.92 -19.99 -17.64
CA HIS A 172 15.68 -20.24 -16.92
C HIS A 172 15.91 -21.03 -15.63
N GLY A 173 16.78 -22.06 -15.66
CA GLY A 173 17.15 -22.81 -14.45
C GLY A 173 17.83 -21.94 -13.39
N LYS A 174 18.77 -21.06 -13.79
CA LYS A 174 19.42 -20.11 -12.86
C LYS A 174 18.44 -19.10 -12.28
N LEU A 175 17.50 -18.61 -13.10
CA LEU A 175 16.47 -17.70 -12.63
C LEU A 175 15.59 -18.37 -11.57
N LEU A 176 15.08 -19.57 -11.84
CA LEU A 176 14.26 -20.31 -10.88
C LEU A 176 15.03 -20.68 -9.60
N ALA A 177 16.34 -20.93 -9.69
CA ALA A 177 17.17 -21.16 -8.51
C ALA A 177 17.27 -19.93 -7.58
N MET A 178 17.05 -18.70 -8.10
CA MET A 178 17.00 -17.49 -7.26
C MET A 178 15.80 -17.49 -6.30
N MET A 179 14.76 -18.30 -6.57
CA MET A 179 13.59 -18.44 -5.70
C MET A 179 13.89 -19.27 -4.44
N GLY A 180 15.05 -19.94 -4.38
CA GLY A 180 15.45 -20.80 -3.27
C GLY A 180 14.39 -21.87 -2.99
N GLY A 181 13.87 -21.91 -1.77
CA GLY A 181 12.84 -22.89 -1.36
C GLY A 181 11.50 -22.78 -2.09
N HIS A 182 11.25 -21.69 -2.83
CA HIS A 182 10.03 -21.51 -3.62
C HIS A 182 10.16 -22.01 -5.07
N GLN A 183 11.29 -22.63 -5.43
CA GLN A 183 11.55 -23.10 -6.78
C GLN A 183 10.48 -24.12 -7.26
N PRO A 184 9.81 -23.85 -8.41
CA PRO A 184 8.87 -24.78 -9.00
C PRO A 184 9.53 -26.12 -9.37
N GLN A 185 8.77 -27.21 -9.21
CA GLN A 185 9.21 -28.54 -9.63
C GLN A 185 8.66 -28.90 -11.02
N PRO A 186 9.38 -29.70 -11.82
CA PRO A 186 8.92 -30.07 -13.15
C PRO A 186 7.57 -30.77 -13.15
N ASP A 187 7.30 -31.66 -12.19
CA ASP A 187 6.07 -32.46 -12.09
C ASP A 187 4.82 -31.67 -11.65
N TRP A 188 4.97 -30.39 -11.31
CA TRP A 188 3.86 -29.55 -10.91
C TRP A 188 2.96 -29.14 -12.07
N SER A 189 1.70 -28.81 -11.74
CA SER A 189 0.81 -28.11 -12.66
C SER A 189 1.28 -26.66 -12.86
N LEU A 190 0.99 -26.10 -14.03
CA LEU A 190 1.33 -24.71 -14.35
C LEU A 190 0.73 -23.71 -13.34
N HIS A 191 -0.53 -23.96 -12.93
CA HIS A 191 -1.19 -23.16 -11.90
C HIS A 191 -0.40 -23.14 -10.59
N HIS A 192 0.02 -24.32 -10.10
CA HIS A 192 0.76 -24.42 -8.84
C HIS A 192 2.11 -23.70 -8.92
N ALA A 193 2.82 -23.83 -10.04
CA ALA A 193 4.08 -23.12 -10.25
C ALA A 193 3.91 -21.60 -10.32
N TYR A 194 2.85 -21.12 -10.97
CA TYR A 194 2.55 -19.68 -11.02
C TYR A 194 2.18 -19.13 -9.66
N MET A 195 1.41 -19.85 -8.85
CA MET A 195 1.14 -19.44 -7.47
C MET A 195 2.43 -19.28 -6.66
N HIS A 196 3.36 -20.23 -6.76
CA HIS A 196 4.67 -20.12 -6.10
C HIS A 196 5.51 -18.93 -6.59
N ILE A 197 5.40 -18.58 -7.87
CA ILE A 197 6.03 -17.37 -8.41
C ILE A 197 5.40 -16.11 -7.82
N LEU A 198 4.07 -16.06 -7.75
CA LEU A 198 3.36 -14.92 -7.15
C LEU A 198 3.66 -14.78 -5.66
N ASP A 199 3.74 -15.89 -4.92
CA ASP A 199 4.15 -15.90 -3.50
C ASP A 199 5.58 -15.39 -3.34
N PHE A 200 6.50 -15.81 -4.21
CA PHE A 200 7.88 -15.32 -4.21
C PHE A 200 7.95 -13.82 -4.52
N ILE A 201 7.28 -13.34 -5.58
CA ILE A 201 7.32 -11.93 -5.99
C ILE A 201 6.61 -11.02 -4.98
N SER A 202 5.49 -11.46 -4.39
CA SER A 202 4.79 -10.70 -3.34
C SER A 202 5.53 -10.72 -2.00
N GLY A 203 6.39 -11.73 -1.76
CA GLY A 203 7.17 -11.88 -0.54
C GLY A 203 8.50 -11.13 -0.51
N ILE A 204 8.97 -10.57 -1.63
CA ILE A 204 10.22 -9.80 -1.68
C ILE A 204 9.99 -8.31 -1.41
N THR A 205 10.97 -7.66 -0.80
CA THR A 205 10.98 -6.20 -0.58
C THR A 205 11.29 -5.42 -1.85
N ASP A 206 10.90 -4.15 -1.94
CA ASP A 206 11.20 -3.25 -3.06
C ASP A 206 12.68 -3.25 -3.45
N ARG A 207 13.56 -3.22 -2.45
CA ARG A 207 15.01 -3.25 -2.66
C ARG A 207 15.46 -4.57 -3.30
N GLN A 208 14.87 -5.69 -2.90
CA GLN A 208 15.14 -6.98 -3.51
C GLN A 208 14.60 -7.04 -4.94
N ALA A 209 13.37 -6.58 -5.17
CA ALA A 209 12.75 -6.51 -6.50
C ALA A 209 13.64 -5.76 -7.50
N VAL A 210 14.05 -4.53 -7.17
CA VAL A 210 14.95 -3.72 -8.01
C VAL A 210 16.29 -4.41 -8.26
N ASN A 211 16.86 -5.08 -7.24
CA ASN A 211 18.13 -5.78 -7.39
C ASN A 211 18.02 -7.00 -8.30
N ILE A 212 16.95 -7.80 -8.18
CA ILE A 212 16.70 -8.97 -9.02
C ILE A 212 16.47 -8.53 -10.48
N THR A 213 15.65 -7.50 -10.69
CA THR A 213 15.40 -6.93 -12.03
C THR A 213 16.70 -6.48 -12.71
N LYS A 214 17.59 -5.78 -12.00
CA LYS A 214 18.92 -5.41 -12.53
C LYS A 214 19.77 -6.62 -12.91
N GLN A 215 19.69 -7.72 -12.15
CA GLN A 215 20.41 -8.94 -12.48
C GLN A 215 19.83 -9.61 -13.73
N ILE A 216 18.50 -9.64 -13.87
CA ILE A 216 17.81 -10.16 -15.06
C ILE A 216 18.23 -9.38 -16.32
N ASP A 217 18.23 -8.05 -16.25
CA ASP A 217 18.65 -7.21 -17.38
C ASP A 217 20.12 -7.43 -17.76
N ALA A 218 21.00 -7.58 -16.75
CA ALA A 218 22.40 -7.93 -16.99
C ALA A 218 22.59 -9.31 -17.64
N MET A 219 21.66 -10.26 -17.41
CA MET A 219 21.65 -11.56 -18.10
C MET A 219 21.12 -11.46 -19.54
N LYS A 220 20.24 -10.51 -19.87
CA LYS A 220 19.75 -10.26 -21.24
C LYS A 220 20.83 -9.66 -22.15
N CYS A 221 21.75 -8.86 -21.60
CA CYS A 221 22.85 -8.23 -22.35
C CYS A 221 24.06 -9.15 -22.65
N ARG A 222 23.97 -10.45 -22.35
CA ARG A 222 24.98 -11.47 -22.67
C ARG A 222 24.39 -12.55 -23.56
#